data_AF-A0A9Q3SYQ3-F1
#
_entry.id   AF-A0A9Q3SYQ3-F1
#
_cell.length_a   1.000
_cell.length_b   1.000
_cell.length_c   1.000
_cell.angle_alpha   90.00
_cell.angle_beta   90.00
_cell.angle_gamma   90.00
#
_symmetry.space_group_name_H-M   'P 1'
#
loop_
_entity.id
_entity.type
_entity.pdbx_description
1 polymer ?
#
loop_
_entity_poly.entity_id
_entity_poly.type
_entity_poly.pdbx_seq_one_letter_code
_entity_poly.pdbx_strand_id
1 'polypeptide(L)'
;MTNPIEESHKKSGKIPLRIDPELHEVLVTRANKEGRSLNNYLTKLLEDGLQPKNFEDRQFVGQVISGENFDLPSRLVSISGIYYRYLIDNAITAKADAQYAIIEANGNILTLRELK
;
A
#
# COMPACT_ATOMS: atom_id res chain seq x y z
N MET A 1 -4.27 -16.50 41.90
CA MET A 1 -4.48 -16.37 40.44
C MET A 1 -3.16 -15.92 39.85
N THR A 2 -2.42 -16.83 39.21
CA THR A 2 -1.09 -16.60 38.66
C THR A 2 -1.22 -16.10 37.22
N ASN A 3 -0.72 -14.89 36.94
CA ASN A 3 -0.57 -14.38 35.58
C ASN A 3 0.51 -15.19 34.85
N PRO A 4 0.27 -15.71 33.64
CA PRO A 4 1.35 -16.22 32.81
C PRO A 4 2.16 -15.05 32.26
N ILE A 5 3.48 -15.11 32.48
CA ILE A 5 4.44 -14.20 31.88
C ILE A 5 4.54 -14.59 30.40
N GLU A 6 4.12 -13.70 29.50
CA GLU A 6 4.39 -13.85 28.07
C GLU A 6 5.91 -13.77 27.84
N GLU A 7 6.54 -14.91 27.58
CA GLU A 7 7.92 -14.96 27.11
C GLU A 7 8.00 -14.29 25.72
N SER A 8 8.53 -13.07 25.68
CA SER A 8 8.89 -12.40 24.43
C SER A 8 10.00 -13.20 23.72
N HIS A 9 9.64 -14.10 22.80
CA HIS A 9 10.58 -14.76 21.90
C HIS A 9 11.19 -13.74 20.93
N LYS A 10 12.29 -13.11 21.35
CA LYS A 10 13.05 -12.16 20.53
C LYS A 10 13.64 -12.88 19.32
N LYS A 11 13.15 -12.56 18.12
CA LYS A 11 13.68 -13.10 16.86
C LYS A 11 15.10 -12.54 16.62
N SER A 12 16.01 -13.36 16.11
CA SER A 12 17.43 -12.99 15.96
C SER A 12 17.73 -12.02 14.82
N GLY A 13 16.80 -11.82 13.88
CA GLY A 13 16.98 -10.98 12.69
C GLY A 13 17.94 -11.54 11.64
N LYS A 14 18.52 -12.73 11.85
CA LYS A 14 19.46 -13.36 10.92
C LYS A 14 18.70 -14.30 9.99
N ILE A 15 18.67 -13.96 8.70
CA ILE A 15 17.94 -14.71 7.67
C ILE A 15 18.94 -15.18 6.61
N PRO A 16 19.12 -16.50 6.42
CA PRO A 16 19.87 -17.01 5.29
C PRO A 16 19.04 -16.81 4.01
N LEU A 17 19.56 -15.99 3.10
CA LEU A 17 18.90 -15.67 1.84
C LEU A 17 19.72 -16.21 0.66
N ARG A 18 19.09 -17.02 -0.20
CA ARG A 18 19.67 -17.44 -1.48
C ARG A 18 18.99 -16.65 -2.59
N ILE A 19 19.78 -16.02 -3.44
CA ILE A 19 19.34 -15.25 -4.61
C ILE A 19 20.22 -15.61 -5.80
N ASP A 20 19.72 -15.30 -6.99
CA ASP A 20 20.49 -15.44 -8.22
C ASP A 20 21.81 -14.63 -8.17
N PRO A 21 22.94 -15.17 -8.66
CA PRO A 21 24.22 -14.46 -8.67
C PRO A 21 24.17 -13.10 -9.40
N GLU A 22 23.43 -13.00 -10.50
CA GLU A 22 23.31 -11.74 -11.25
C GLU A 22 22.57 -10.68 -10.41
N LEU A 23 21.52 -11.08 -9.69
CA LEU A 23 20.81 -10.19 -8.78
C LEU A 23 21.73 -9.75 -7.62
N HIS A 24 22.54 -10.64 -7.08
CA HIS A 24 23.50 -10.31 -6.03
C HIS A 24 24.47 -9.21 -6.49
N GLU A 25 25.05 -9.33 -7.68
CA GLU A 25 25.96 -8.32 -8.25
C GLU A 25 25.28 -6.95 -8.44
N VAL A 26 24.05 -6.95 -8.93
CA VAL A 26 23.25 -5.72 -9.08
C VAL A 26 23.03 -5.04 -7.72
N LEU A 27 22.69 -5.80 -6.69
CA LEU A 27 22.44 -5.27 -5.34
C LEU A 27 23.72 -4.72 -4.71
N VAL A 28 24.86 -5.42 -4.85
CA VAL A 28 26.17 -4.95 -4.37
C VAL A 28 26.56 -3.65 -5.08
N THR A 29 26.40 -3.59 -6.40
CA THR A 29 26.72 -2.40 -7.19
C THR A 29 25.89 -1.19 -6.75
N ARG A 30 24.59 -1.38 -6.51
CA ARG A 30 23.70 -0.29 -6.05
C ARG A 30 24.03 0.14 -4.61
N ALA A 31 24.28 -0.81 -3.72
CA ALA A 31 24.68 -0.52 -2.35
C ALA A 31 25.98 0.31 -2.30
N ASN A 32 26.98 -0.06 -3.10
CA ASN A 32 28.23 0.67 -3.21
C ASN A 32 28.04 2.09 -3.78
N LYS A 33 27.18 2.26 -4.80
CA LYS A 33 26.83 3.59 -5.32
C LYS A 33 26.18 4.49 -4.26
N GLU A 34 25.44 3.93 -3.31
CA GLU A 34 24.86 4.65 -2.17
C GLU A 34 25.79 4.76 -0.96
N GLY A 35 27.03 4.22 -1.02
CA GLY A 35 27.98 4.24 0.09
C GLY A 35 27.54 3.39 1.29
N ARG A 36 26.76 2.31 1.05
CA ARG A 36 26.19 1.45 2.10
C ARG A 36 26.67 0.01 1.95
N SER A 37 26.66 -0.74 3.05
CA SER A 37 26.86 -2.20 3.00
C SER A 37 25.65 -2.88 2.36
N LEU A 38 25.86 -4.04 1.72
CA LEU A 38 24.78 -4.82 1.12
C LEU A 38 23.67 -5.14 2.14
N ASN A 39 24.02 -5.53 3.37
CA ASN A 39 23.04 -5.82 4.41
C ASN A 39 22.20 -4.58 4.76
N ASN A 40 22.82 -3.40 4.92
CA ASN A 40 22.08 -2.17 5.21
C ASN A 40 21.15 -1.78 4.04
N TYR A 41 21.62 -1.95 2.81
CA TYR A 41 20.82 -1.70 1.62
C TYR A 41 19.63 -2.66 1.49
N LEU A 42 19.82 -3.96 1.78
CA LEU A 42 18.75 -4.95 1.83
C LEU A 42 17.73 -4.64 2.92
N THR A 43 18.19 -4.27 4.12
CA THR A 43 17.30 -3.85 5.21
C THR A 43 16.46 -2.65 4.81
N LYS A 44 17.06 -1.62 4.17
CA LYS A 44 16.34 -0.47 3.63
C LYS A 44 15.29 -0.89 2.59
N LEU A 45 15.62 -1.74 1.63
CA LEU A 45 14.65 -2.22 0.63
C LEU A 45 13.49 -2.99 1.26
N LEU A 46 13.76 -3.79 2.30
CA LEU A 46 12.73 -4.50 3.05
C LEU A 46 11.88 -3.50 3.84
N GLU A 47 12.47 -2.54 4.52
CA GLU A 47 11.76 -1.48 5.24
C GLU A 47 10.90 -0.62 4.30
N ASP A 48 11.43 -0.20 3.15
CA ASP A 48 10.72 0.55 2.10
C ASP A 48 9.56 -0.26 1.51
N GLY A 49 9.71 -1.59 1.42
CA GLY A 49 8.65 -2.50 0.98
C GLY A 49 7.61 -2.83 2.07
N LEU A 50 7.99 -2.72 3.35
CA LEU A 50 7.11 -2.88 4.50
C LEU A 50 6.39 -1.58 4.88
N GLN A 51 6.93 -0.42 4.48
CA GLN A 51 6.24 0.86 4.56
C GLN A 51 5.13 0.87 3.49
N PRO A 52 3.83 0.94 3.86
CA PRO A 52 2.80 1.27 2.88
C PRO A 52 3.19 2.62 2.29
N LYS A 53 3.20 2.71 0.95
CA LYS A 53 3.91 3.79 0.26
C LYS A 53 3.41 5.19 0.59
N ASN A 54 2.25 5.37 1.25
CA ASN A 54 1.78 6.65 1.77
C ASN A 54 0.84 6.51 2.98
N PHE A 55 0.70 7.60 3.72
CA PHE A 55 -0.27 7.87 4.81
C PHE A 55 -1.75 7.59 4.42
N GLU A 56 -2.01 7.40 3.13
CA GLU A 56 -3.31 7.35 2.45
C GLU A 56 -4.04 6.01 2.55
N ASP A 57 -3.31 4.88 2.63
CA ASP A 57 -3.93 3.54 2.73
C ASP A 57 -4.72 3.33 4.04
N ARG A 58 -4.64 4.28 5.00
CA ARG A 58 -5.24 4.15 6.33
C ARG A 58 -6.38 5.11 6.65
N GLN A 59 -6.66 6.15 5.85
CA GLN A 59 -7.64 7.17 6.26
C GLN A 59 -8.99 7.10 5.54
N PHE A 60 -9.08 6.51 4.35
CA PHE A 60 -10.32 6.62 3.53
C PHE A 60 -11.11 5.32 3.39
N VAL A 61 -10.56 4.14 3.70
CA VAL A 61 -11.36 2.91 3.67
C VAL A 61 -12.50 3.02 4.68
N GLY A 62 -13.73 2.84 4.22
CA GLY A 62 -14.97 3.07 4.98
C GLY A 62 -15.54 4.49 4.84
N GLN A 63 -14.80 5.44 4.26
CA GLN A 63 -15.33 6.77 3.93
C GLN A 63 -16.37 6.66 2.82
N VAL A 64 -17.44 7.45 2.96
CA VAL A 64 -18.46 7.62 1.93
C VAL A 64 -18.12 8.82 1.07
N ILE A 65 -18.15 8.63 -0.24
CA ILE A 65 -17.91 9.64 -1.26
C ILE A 65 -19.20 9.81 -2.07
N SER A 66 -19.57 11.06 -2.33
CA SER A 66 -20.68 11.41 -3.23
C SER A 66 -20.28 11.26 -4.69
N GLY A 67 -21.19 10.79 -5.54
CA GLY A 67 -21.04 10.64 -6.99
C GLY A 67 -20.61 11.93 -7.71
N GLU A 68 -20.87 13.09 -7.12
CA GLU A 68 -20.43 14.39 -7.64
C GLU A 68 -18.90 14.58 -7.64
N ASN A 69 -18.17 13.80 -6.84
CA ASN A 69 -16.71 13.86 -6.78
C ASN A 69 -16.03 13.07 -7.90
N PHE A 70 -16.82 12.42 -8.77
CA PHE A 70 -16.30 11.64 -9.88
C PHE A 70 -16.20 12.47 -11.15
N ASP A 71 -15.02 12.42 -11.77
CA ASP A 71 -14.82 12.80 -13.17
C ASP A 71 -14.99 11.52 -14.02
N LEU A 72 -16.22 11.28 -14.47
CA LEU A 72 -16.59 10.09 -15.25
C LEU A 72 -15.83 10.00 -16.59
N PRO A 73 -15.68 11.09 -17.37
CA PRO A 73 -14.85 11.08 -18.58
C PRO A 73 -13.40 10.62 -18.33
N SER A 74 -12.78 11.12 -17.28
CA SER A 74 -11.38 10.80 -16.96
C SER A 74 -11.21 9.51 -16.13
N ARG A 75 -12.32 8.92 -15.66
CA ARG A 75 -12.36 7.79 -14.71
C ARG A 75 -11.56 8.06 -13.44
N LEU A 76 -11.73 9.26 -12.90
CA LEU A 76 -11.09 9.71 -11.67
C LEU A 76 -12.14 10.04 -10.59
N VAL A 77 -11.74 9.94 -9.32
CA VAL A 77 -12.51 10.40 -8.17
C VAL A 77 -11.64 11.34 -7.34
N SER A 78 -12.20 12.48 -6.91
CA SER A 78 -11.52 13.44 -6.04
C SER A 78 -11.78 13.11 -4.58
N ILE A 79 -10.73 12.98 -3.79
CA ILE A 79 -10.79 12.78 -2.34
C ILE A 79 -9.82 13.75 -1.70
N SER A 80 -10.32 14.65 -0.87
CA SER A 80 -9.51 15.65 -0.16
C SER A 80 -8.59 16.46 -1.09
N GLY A 81 -9.04 16.72 -2.32
CA GLY A 81 -8.29 17.48 -3.34
C GLY A 81 -7.28 16.66 -4.16
N ILE A 82 -7.22 15.34 -3.97
CA ILE A 82 -6.35 14.42 -4.71
C ILE A 82 -7.21 13.53 -5.61
N TYR A 83 -6.73 13.26 -6.84
CA TYR A 83 -7.46 12.45 -7.81
C TYR A 83 -6.91 11.03 -7.88
N TYR A 84 -7.81 10.05 -7.74
CA TYR A 84 -7.52 8.62 -7.81
C TYR A 84 -8.24 7.97 -8.98
N ARG A 85 -7.68 6.90 -9.53
CA ARG A 85 -8.45 5.99 -10.38
C ARG A 85 -9.39 5.17 -9.53
N TYR A 86 -10.52 4.77 -10.10
CA TYR A 86 -11.50 3.97 -9.38
C TYR A 86 -12.00 2.74 -10.16
N LEU A 87 -12.38 1.74 -9.39
CA LEU A 87 -13.18 0.59 -9.79
C LEU A 87 -14.48 0.61 -8.97
N ILE A 88 -15.60 0.26 -9.62
CA ILE A 88 -16.86 0.07 -8.91
C ILE A 88 -17.08 -1.43 -8.73
N ASP A 89 -17.25 -1.85 -7.49
CA ASP A 89 -17.57 -3.23 -7.14
C ASP A 89 -18.91 -3.62 -7.81
N ASN A 90 -18.86 -4.67 -8.63
CA ASN A 90 -19.98 -5.17 -9.42
C ASN A 90 -20.60 -4.18 -10.43
N ALA A 91 -19.87 -3.14 -10.86
CA ALA A 91 -20.32 -2.27 -11.94
C ALA A 91 -19.17 -1.76 -12.82
N ILE A 92 -19.50 -1.40 -14.07
CA ILE A 92 -18.52 -0.88 -15.04
C ILE A 92 -18.34 0.64 -14.87
N THR A 93 -19.35 1.34 -14.38
CA THR A 93 -19.40 2.81 -14.31
C THR A 93 -19.96 3.27 -12.96
N ALA A 94 -19.49 4.44 -12.52
CA ALA A 94 -20.06 5.15 -11.38
C ALA A 94 -21.22 6.05 -11.86
N LYS A 95 -22.11 6.40 -10.93
CA LYS A 95 -23.25 7.29 -11.16
C LYS A 95 -23.05 8.57 -10.35
N ALA A 96 -23.38 9.72 -10.94
CA ALA A 96 -23.20 11.01 -10.29
C ALA A 96 -24.17 11.24 -9.11
N ASP A 97 -25.30 10.55 -9.11
CA ASP A 97 -26.39 10.67 -8.13
C ASP A 97 -26.35 9.60 -7.02
N ALA A 98 -25.30 8.79 -6.96
CA ALA A 98 -25.15 7.71 -5.98
C ALA A 98 -24.08 8.04 -4.93
N GLN A 99 -24.12 7.31 -3.81
CA GLN A 99 -23.07 7.34 -2.79
C GLN A 99 -22.23 6.07 -2.85
N TYR A 100 -20.96 6.19 -2.51
CA TYR A 100 -19.99 5.11 -2.64
C TYR A 100 -19.14 4.99 -1.38
N ALA A 101 -19.04 3.79 -0.81
CA ALA A 101 -18.07 3.49 0.24
C ALA A 101 -16.77 2.99 -0.39
N ILE A 102 -15.64 3.51 0.07
CA ILE A 102 -14.33 2.98 -0.32
C ILE A 102 -14.10 1.68 0.45
N ILE A 103 -13.98 0.56 -0.25
CA ILE A 103 -13.83 -0.76 0.36
C ILE A 103 -12.40 -1.29 0.30
N GLU A 104 -11.57 -0.77 -0.62
CA GLU A 104 -10.17 -1.14 -0.76
C GLU A 104 -9.38 0.02 -1.37
N ALA A 105 -8.12 0.16 -0.96
CA ALA A 105 -7.15 1.05 -1.57
C ALA A 105 -5.89 0.26 -1.91
N ASN A 106 -5.47 0.30 -3.18
CA ASN A 106 -4.24 -0.34 -3.65
C ASN A 106 -3.45 0.67 -4.48
N GLY A 107 -2.58 1.43 -3.80
CA GLY A 107 -1.85 2.53 -4.41
C GLY A 107 -2.78 3.63 -4.91
N ASN A 108 -2.73 3.94 -6.22
CA ASN A 108 -3.56 4.99 -6.84
C ASN A 108 -4.89 4.48 -7.41
N ILE A 109 -5.33 3.30 -6.99
CA ILE A 109 -6.61 2.71 -7.42
C ILE A 109 -7.45 2.45 -6.17
N LEU A 110 -8.67 2.98 -6.18
CA LEU A 110 -9.66 2.76 -5.14
C LEU A 110 -10.74 1.83 -5.67
N THR A 111 -11.10 0.83 -4.87
CA THR A 111 -12.29 0.02 -5.12
C THR A 111 -13.43 0.59 -4.28
N LEU A 112 -14.52 0.98 -4.92
CA LEU A 112 -15.68 1.55 -4.25
C LEU A 112 -16.92 0.70 -4.47
N ARG A 113 -17.81 0.67 -3.47
CA ARG A 113 -19.10 0.00 -3.53
C ARG A 113 -20.22 1.03 -3.46
N GLU A 114 -21.15 0.96 -4.41
CA GLU A 114 -22.38 1.77 -4.38
C GLU A 114 -23.19 1.43 -3.11
N LEU A 115 -23.56 2.46 -2.37
CA LEU A 115 -24.49 2.37 -1.25
C LEU A 115 -25.91 2.52 -1.82
N LYS A 116 -26.77 1.57 -1.47
CA LYS A 116 -28.19 1.57 -1.87
C LYS A 116 -29.01 2.52 -1.03
#